data_AF-A0AA37TCG2-F1
#
_entry.id   AF-A0AA37TCG2-F1
#
_cell.length_a   1.000
_cell.length_b   1.000
_cell.length_c   1.000
_cell.angle_alpha   90.00
_cell.angle_beta   90.00
_cell.angle_gamma   90.00
#
_symmetry.space_group_name_H-M   'P 1'
#
loop_
_entity.id
_entity.type
_entity.pdbx_description
1 polymer ?
#
loop_
_entity_poly.entity_id
_entity_poly.type
_entity_poly.pdbx_seq_one_letter_code
_entity_poly.pdbx_strand_id
1 'polypeptide(L)'
;MSHVTFQPLGDPLAAGERLEHIADIDPRMTRTHYFDGRLLTAEDLERDQRYLDERLREVGKVLGHGILRGLDVQYDRFTGLLTVEAGLGVTPAGRVLQLSSRLLVDLGDRALISQLNHGRYRKFNRALFAIVLKYVEVATDVAEVFPTDLAAKRGADYALITESVQLGLVELPTTLNQQDPLHMRSQLIRTYLGAAKDTSDDGRDSGYLPEEDGVTLGVIAIANDSPQWLDSQLLRHPLRDTLRPGDVQADLSRYYESLFAEVLTRRQSGSLDNNFTARDYFDLLPPVGSLPVDAIDPVSGVQRFFPEHFDVHIAPIREAELPLIQAESMALPNIDLAKKDDADIVVLVPMSNADFGHYAGQLERDKLHPGPFNPGHPLHSRRLPQLDLLRLKLYPTRPVHRIDTDATVWQAIWDQLTANTLVYARRPVRIAETSVSGIVLAQGFTPPAPVTPPINDTPPTPTPGDGGNNDGGNNVIEDEDTVFLRMMNFKHLAEMRPPSSSESDTAFEQLLDNFGNDARIVRQSAAILLKVERYYDPVIWQTLRLAAETDGLQAVIEAFQDLEPDITATGRTIVNMADDLRLPRALTEEWETLAERIGRRR
;
A
#
# COMPACT_ATOMS: atom_id res chain seq x y z
N MET A 1 -34.63 -2.92 -20.66
CA MET A 1 -35.69 -3.44 -19.76
C MET A 1 -35.63 -4.96 -19.81
N SER A 2 -34.96 -5.58 -18.85
CA SER A 2 -34.82 -7.04 -18.75
C SER A 2 -36.10 -7.64 -18.16
N HIS A 3 -36.90 -8.29 -19.01
CA HIS A 3 -38.03 -9.11 -18.58
C HIS A 3 -37.51 -10.35 -17.86
N VAL A 4 -37.54 -10.33 -16.52
CA VAL A 4 -37.37 -11.54 -15.71
C VAL A 4 -38.50 -12.51 -16.07
N THR A 5 -38.15 -13.69 -16.59
CA THR A 5 -39.10 -14.66 -17.19
C THR A 5 -39.67 -15.66 -16.17
N PHE A 6 -39.20 -15.63 -14.92
CA PHE A 6 -39.66 -16.50 -13.85
C PHE A 6 -39.90 -15.69 -12.58
N GLN A 7 -41.14 -15.70 -12.10
CA GLN A 7 -41.58 -14.95 -10.93
C GLN A 7 -42.22 -15.96 -9.96
N PRO A 8 -41.48 -16.47 -8.97
CA PRO A 8 -42.02 -17.44 -8.02
C PRO A 8 -42.82 -16.68 -6.94
N LEU A 9 -43.99 -16.17 -7.31
CA LEU A 9 -44.94 -15.63 -6.34
C LEU A 9 -46.27 -16.35 -6.58
N GLY A 10 -46.57 -17.30 -5.70
CA GLY A 10 -47.95 -17.70 -5.45
C GLY A 10 -48.73 -16.46 -4.97
N ASP A 11 -49.94 -16.32 -5.48
CA ASP A 11 -50.89 -15.25 -5.21
C ASP A 11 -50.76 -14.64 -3.78
N PRO A 12 -50.35 -13.36 -3.64
CA PRO A 12 -50.04 -12.75 -2.35
C PRO A 12 -51.26 -12.60 -1.43
N LEU A 13 -52.48 -12.84 -1.93
CA LEU A 13 -53.70 -12.81 -1.11
C LEU A 13 -53.96 -14.11 -0.33
N ALA A 14 -53.22 -15.20 -0.61
CA ALA A 14 -53.46 -16.52 0.01
C ALA A 14 -52.37 -16.98 1.01
N ALA A 15 -51.28 -16.21 1.21
CA ALA A 15 -50.07 -16.70 1.89
C ALA A 15 -49.74 -15.97 3.20
N GLY A 16 -50.75 -15.67 4.02
CA GLY A 16 -50.61 -14.92 5.29
C GLY A 16 -49.72 -15.58 6.37
N GLU A 17 -49.25 -16.81 6.20
CA GLU A 17 -48.42 -17.51 7.21
C GLU A 17 -47.24 -18.33 6.63
N ARG A 18 -46.97 -18.31 5.31
CA ARG A 18 -45.98 -19.24 4.70
C ARG A 18 -44.88 -18.60 3.86
N LEU A 19 -44.81 -17.26 3.81
CA LEU A 19 -43.76 -16.55 3.08
C LEU A 19 -42.37 -16.77 3.69
N GLU A 20 -42.28 -16.99 5.01
CA GLU A 20 -41.05 -17.32 5.74
C GLU A 20 -40.37 -18.62 5.30
N HIS A 21 -41.08 -19.49 4.56
CA HIS A 21 -40.53 -20.75 4.03
C HIS A 21 -40.16 -20.69 2.55
N ILE A 22 -40.53 -19.60 1.86
CA ILE A 22 -40.34 -19.44 0.40
C ILE A 22 -39.31 -18.35 0.08
N ALA A 23 -39.20 -17.34 0.94
CA ALA A 23 -38.21 -16.28 0.83
C ALA A 23 -37.47 -16.13 2.16
N ASP A 24 -36.15 -15.92 2.08
CA ASP A 24 -35.35 -15.46 3.22
C ASP A 24 -35.71 -13.99 3.46
N ILE A 25 -36.69 -13.76 4.35
CA ILE A 25 -37.13 -12.42 4.72
C ILE A 25 -36.18 -11.97 5.82
N ASP A 26 -35.29 -11.04 5.49
CA ASP A 26 -34.52 -10.35 6.52
C ASP A 26 -35.44 -9.35 7.25
N PRO A 27 -35.82 -9.59 8.52
CA PRO A 27 -36.68 -8.67 9.26
C PRO A 27 -36.05 -7.29 9.45
N ARG A 28 -34.72 -7.19 9.32
CA ARG A 28 -33.94 -5.94 9.36
C ARG A 28 -34.19 -5.09 8.10
N MET A 29 -34.31 -5.73 6.94
CA MET A 29 -34.63 -5.04 5.67
C MET A 29 -36.11 -4.74 5.45
N THR A 30 -36.89 -4.57 6.51
CA THR A 30 -38.33 -4.26 6.39
C THR A 30 -38.55 -2.76 6.53
N ARG A 31 -39.16 -2.12 5.53
CA ARG A 31 -39.50 -0.68 5.53
C ARG A 31 -40.99 -0.43 5.61
N THR A 32 -41.37 0.76 6.09
CA THR A 32 -42.76 1.20 6.09
C THR A 32 -43.23 1.53 4.67
N HIS A 33 -44.37 0.97 4.26
CA HIS A 33 -45.04 1.35 3.01
C HIS A 33 -46.01 2.51 3.25
N TYR A 34 -45.65 3.70 2.79
CA TYR A 34 -46.50 4.90 2.87
C TYR A 34 -47.53 4.93 1.74
N PHE A 35 -48.78 5.19 2.10
CA PHE A 35 -49.89 5.39 1.17
C PHE A 35 -50.89 6.39 1.74
N ASP A 36 -51.65 7.02 0.86
CA ASP A 36 -52.62 8.04 1.26
C ASP A 36 -53.70 7.47 2.18
N GLY A 37 -53.92 8.13 3.32
CA GLY A 37 -54.89 7.70 4.32
C GLY A 37 -54.34 6.79 5.42
N ARG A 38 -53.06 6.40 5.37
CA ARG A 38 -52.39 5.73 6.50
C ARG A 38 -52.10 6.74 7.62
N LEU A 39 -52.36 6.35 8.87
CA LEU A 39 -51.93 7.10 10.04
C LEU A 39 -50.43 6.89 10.27
N LEU A 40 -49.66 7.98 10.34
CA LEU A 40 -48.23 7.94 10.66
C LEU A 40 -48.02 7.72 12.17
N THR A 41 -47.22 6.72 12.52
CA THR A 41 -46.88 6.40 13.92
C THR A 41 -45.38 6.56 14.18
N ALA A 42 -44.99 6.65 15.46
CA ALA A 42 -43.58 6.66 15.85
C ALA A 42 -42.87 5.35 15.44
N GLU A 43 -43.53 4.21 15.62
CA GLU A 43 -43.01 2.89 15.22
C GLU A 43 -42.70 2.82 13.71
N ASP A 44 -43.52 3.48 12.88
CA ASP A 44 -43.29 3.54 11.43
C ASP A 44 -42.00 4.30 11.09
N LEU A 45 -41.71 5.40 11.80
CA LEU A 45 -40.51 6.19 11.61
C LEU A 45 -39.27 5.50 12.19
N GLU A 46 -39.38 4.85 13.36
CA GLU A 46 -38.30 4.06 13.96
C GLU A 46 -37.91 2.86 13.09
N ARG A 47 -38.89 2.22 12.45
CA ARG A 47 -38.63 1.14 11.48
C ARG A 47 -37.84 1.66 10.29
N ASP A 48 -38.19 2.82 9.76
CA ASP A 48 -37.47 3.43 8.64
C ASP A 48 -36.07 3.91 9.03
N GLN A 49 -35.88 4.44 10.23
CA GLN A 49 -34.55 4.79 10.75
C GLN A 49 -33.64 3.55 10.84
N ARG A 50 -34.15 2.44 11.40
CA ARG A 50 -33.40 1.17 11.47
C ARG A 50 -33.07 0.63 10.08
N TYR A 51 -34.05 0.63 9.17
CA TYR A 51 -33.85 0.21 7.79
C TYR A 51 -32.72 1.01 7.10
N LEU A 52 -32.72 2.33 7.26
CA LEU A 52 -31.67 3.19 6.69
C LEU A 52 -30.30 2.95 7.34
N ASP A 53 -30.23 2.84 8.66
CA ASP A 53 -28.98 2.54 9.38
C ASP A 53 -28.39 1.19 8.94
N GLU A 54 -29.22 0.17 8.82
CA GLU A 54 -28.79 -1.15 8.36
C GLU A 54 -28.31 -1.10 6.91
N ARG A 55 -29.00 -0.39 6.01
CA ARG A 55 -28.51 -0.18 4.63
C ARG A 55 -27.17 0.54 4.59
N LEU A 56 -26.95 1.54 5.44
CA LEU A 56 -25.66 2.22 5.53
C LEU A 56 -24.57 1.30 6.09
N ARG A 57 -24.90 0.47 7.08
CA ARG A 57 -24.01 -0.56 7.60
C ARG A 57 -23.64 -1.59 6.54
N GLU A 58 -24.56 -2.00 5.67
CA GLU A 58 -24.21 -2.88 4.54
C GLU A 58 -23.19 -2.26 3.59
N VAL A 59 -23.38 -0.99 3.24
CA VAL A 59 -22.40 -0.25 2.43
C VAL A 59 -21.07 -0.17 3.15
N GLY A 60 -21.07 0.11 4.45
CA GLY A 60 -19.85 0.14 5.26
C GLY A 60 -19.14 -1.20 5.36
N LYS A 61 -19.88 -2.32 5.46
CA LYS A 61 -19.29 -3.67 5.43
C LYS A 61 -18.54 -3.95 4.14
N VAL A 62 -19.07 -3.48 3.00
CA VAL A 62 -18.39 -3.61 1.69
C VAL A 62 -17.12 -2.76 1.60
N LEU A 63 -17.03 -1.65 2.36
CA LEU A 63 -15.80 -0.87 2.45
C LEU A 63 -14.74 -1.53 3.36
N GLY A 64 -15.18 -2.46 4.22
CA GLY A 64 -14.37 -3.11 5.22
C GLY A 64 -14.33 -2.42 6.57
N HIS A 65 -13.43 -2.89 7.44
CA HIS A 65 -13.26 -2.38 8.80
C HIS A 65 -11.81 -1.97 9.06
N GLY A 66 -11.63 -1.14 10.09
CA GLY A 66 -10.34 -0.61 10.51
C GLY A 66 -10.29 0.92 10.50
N ILE A 67 -9.08 1.46 10.64
CA ILE A 67 -8.87 2.91 10.74
C ILE A 67 -8.61 3.49 9.35
N LEU A 68 -9.38 4.51 8.97
CA LEU A 68 -9.14 5.24 7.73
C LEU A 68 -8.05 6.30 7.91
N ARG A 69 -8.12 7.09 8.99
CA ARG A 69 -7.14 8.13 9.30
C ARG A 69 -7.19 8.56 10.77
N GLY A 70 -6.04 8.98 11.30
CA GLY A 70 -5.92 9.49 12.67
C GLY A 70 -6.22 8.42 13.72
N LEU A 71 -6.97 8.81 14.75
CA LEU A 71 -7.27 7.96 15.92
C LEU A 71 -6.01 7.42 16.61
N ASP A 72 -4.93 8.19 16.54
CA ASP A 72 -3.68 7.83 17.18
C ASP A 72 -3.80 7.99 18.68
N VAL A 73 -3.36 6.97 19.42
CA VAL A 73 -3.46 6.92 20.88
C VAL A 73 -2.10 7.12 21.50
N GLN A 74 -2.06 8.00 22.49
CA GLN A 74 -0.87 8.28 23.26
C GLN A 74 -1.22 8.28 24.75
N TYR A 75 -0.32 7.75 25.56
CA TYR A 75 -0.48 7.73 27.01
C TYR A 75 0.73 8.39 27.67
N ASP A 76 0.46 9.42 28.45
CA ASP A 76 1.47 10.08 29.26
C ASP A 76 1.46 9.51 30.68
N ARG A 77 2.54 8.80 31.02
CA ARG A 77 2.74 8.18 32.34
C ARG A 77 2.85 9.19 33.47
N PHE A 78 3.27 10.43 33.20
CA PHE A 78 3.47 11.45 34.23
C PHE A 78 2.15 12.12 34.62
N THR A 79 1.30 12.40 33.63
CA THR A 79 0.00 13.04 33.86
C THR A 79 -1.14 12.04 34.06
N GLY A 80 -0.97 10.77 33.65
CA GLY A 80 -2.04 9.76 33.67
C GLY A 80 -3.08 9.94 32.56
N LEU A 81 -2.82 10.85 31.62
CA LEU A 81 -3.75 11.20 30.55
C LEU A 81 -3.56 10.28 29.34
N LEU A 82 -4.66 9.66 28.94
CA LEU A 82 -4.82 8.98 27.67
C LEU A 82 -5.39 9.97 26.65
N THR A 83 -4.67 10.16 25.56
CA THR A 83 -5.04 11.03 24.45
C THR A 83 -5.41 10.20 23.24
N VAL A 84 -6.53 10.53 22.59
CA VAL A 84 -6.89 10.03 21.26
C VAL A 84 -7.05 11.20 20.32
N GLU A 85 -6.28 11.22 19.23
CA GLU A 85 -6.38 12.27 18.22
C GLU A 85 -7.63 12.11 17.35
N ALA A 86 -8.11 13.23 16.79
CA ALA A 86 -9.25 13.23 15.89
C ALA A 86 -9.02 12.30 14.68
N GLY A 87 -10.08 11.66 14.19
CA GLY A 87 -9.94 10.68 13.13
C GLY A 87 -11.23 9.95 12.75
N LEU A 88 -11.09 8.99 11.85
CA LEU A 88 -12.18 8.21 11.29
C LEU A 88 -11.81 6.72 11.22
N GLY A 89 -12.75 5.86 11.60
CA GLY A 89 -12.65 4.42 11.44
C GLY A 89 -13.99 3.82 11.04
N VAL A 90 -13.97 2.58 10.54
CA VAL A 90 -15.16 1.79 10.23
C VAL A 90 -15.12 0.52 11.07
N THR A 91 -16.23 0.23 11.73
CA THR A 91 -16.40 -0.97 12.56
C THR A 91 -16.63 -2.21 11.71
N PRO A 92 -16.36 -3.43 12.21
CA PRO A 92 -16.77 -4.69 11.56
C PRO A 92 -18.26 -4.75 11.20
N ALA A 93 -19.12 -4.10 11.99
CA ALA A 93 -20.54 -3.98 11.71
C ALA A 93 -20.89 -2.99 10.58
N GLY A 94 -19.89 -2.34 9.96
CA GLY A 94 -20.05 -1.38 8.85
C GLY A 94 -20.43 0.04 9.29
N ARG A 95 -20.40 0.34 10.58
CA ARG A 95 -20.67 1.69 11.08
C ARG A 95 -19.42 2.56 11.01
N VAL A 96 -19.57 3.78 10.52
CA VAL A 96 -18.51 4.80 10.49
C VAL A 96 -18.45 5.50 11.86
N LEU A 97 -17.27 5.52 12.48
CA LEU A 97 -16.98 6.25 13.72
C LEU A 97 -16.12 7.46 13.41
N GLN A 98 -16.59 8.64 13.80
CA GLN A 98 -15.87 9.89 13.63
C GLN A 98 -15.61 10.56 14.97
N LEU A 99 -14.33 10.78 15.27
CA LEU A 99 -13.91 11.64 16.37
C LEU A 99 -13.48 12.99 15.79
N SER A 100 -14.27 14.04 16.04
CA SER A 100 -14.10 15.37 15.44
C SER A 100 -13.01 16.21 16.12
N SER A 101 -12.74 15.96 17.40
CA SER A 101 -11.73 16.64 18.19
C SER A 101 -10.97 15.67 19.09
N ARG A 102 -9.77 16.06 19.50
CA ARG A 102 -8.94 15.26 20.41
C ARG A 102 -9.71 14.93 21.70
N LEU A 103 -9.74 13.65 22.05
CA LEU A 103 -10.33 13.15 23.30
C LEU A 103 -9.23 12.98 24.36
N LEU A 104 -9.50 13.48 25.56
CA LEU A 104 -8.62 13.36 26.73
C LEU A 104 -9.36 12.60 27.83
N VAL A 105 -8.75 11.53 28.32
CA VAL A 105 -9.29 10.69 29.39
C VAL A 105 -8.23 10.50 30.47
N ASP A 106 -8.57 10.85 31.71
CA ASP A 106 -7.72 10.56 32.86
C ASP A 106 -8.03 9.14 33.38
N LEU A 107 -7.06 8.23 33.22
CA LEU A 107 -7.21 6.85 33.71
C LEU A 107 -6.97 6.74 35.23
N GLY A 108 -6.51 7.81 35.88
CA GLY A 108 -6.38 7.92 37.33
C GLY A 108 -7.64 8.40 38.05
N ASP A 109 -8.62 8.97 37.34
CA ASP A 109 -9.86 9.49 37.95
C ASP A 109 -10.85 8.37 38.30
N ARG A 110 -10.65 7.79 39.48
CA ARG A 110 -11.51 6.72 40.02
C ARG A 110 -12.96 7.16 40.23
N ALA A 111 -13.20 8.45 40.51
CA ALA A 111 -14.56 8.93 40.75
C ALA A 111 -15.34 8.96 39.43
N LEU A 112 -14.71 9.50 38.38
CA LEU A 112 -15.26 9.51 37.04
C LEU A 112 -15.44 8.09 36.49
N ILE A 113 -14.44 7.21 36.64
CA ILE A 113 -14.55 5.81 36.22
C ILE A 113 -15.72 5.12 36.93
N SER A 114 -15.85 5.29 38.24
CA SER A 114 -16.96 4.70 38.99
C SER A 114 -18.32 5.25 38.55
N GLN A 115 -18.40 6.55 38.24
CA GLN A 115 -19.63 7.18 37.77
C GLN A 115 -20.04 6.66 36.38
N LEU A 116 -19.10 6.63 35.43
CA LEU A 116 -19.32 6.15 34.06
C LEU A 116 -19.68 4.67 34.01
N ASN A 117 -19.26 3.89 35.00
CA ASN A 117 -19.54 2.46 35.09
C ASN A 117 -20.66 2.11 36.08
N HIS A 118 -21.49 3.08 36.50
CA HIS A 118 -22.60 2.87 37.44
C HIS A 118 -22.18 2.15 38.75
N GLY A 119 -20.97 2.40 39.22
CA GLY A 119 -20.38 1.77 40.42
C GLY A 119 -19.88 0.33 40.20
N ARG A 120 -20.02 -0.25 39.01
CA ARG A 120 -19.59 -1.63 38.71
C ARG A 120 -18.07 -1.78 38.71
N TYR A 121 -17.38 -0.78 38.18
CA TYR A 121 -15.91 -0.76 38.12
C TYR A 121 -15.41 0.47 38.86
N ARG A 122 -14.75 0.25 39.99
CA ARG A 122 -14.11 1.30 40.81
C ARG A 122 -12.58 1.28 40.74
N LYS A 123 -12.03 0.16 40.28
CA LYS A 123 -10.60 -0.10 40.11
C LYS A 123 -10.42 -1.01 38.91
N PHE A 124 -9.27 -0.90 38.26
CA PHE A 124 -8.86 -1.82 37.21
C PHE A 124 -8.25 -3.09 37.80
N ASN A 125 -8.69 -4.24 37.31
CA ASN A 125 -8.01 -5.51 37.52
C ASN A 125 -6.67 -5.54 36.78
N ARG A 126 -5.78 -6.43 37.23
CA ARG A 126 -4.51 -6.68 36.58
C ARG A 126 -4.77 -7.48 35.29
N ALA A 127 -4.81 -6.80 34.15
CA ALA A 127 -5.06 -7.42 32.86
C ALA A 127 -4.48 -6.57 31.70
N LEU A 128 -4.55 -7.13 30.51
CA LEU A 128 -4.36 -6.41 29.26
C LEU A 128 -5.72 -5.93 28.76
N PHE A 129 -5.82 -4.68 28.32
CA PHE A 129 -7.04 -4.11 27.79
C PHE A 129 -6.81 -3.63 26.35
N ALA A 130 -7.74 -3.93 25.46
CA ALA A 130 -7.85 -3.25 24.19
C ALA A 130 -8.53 -1.90 24.40
N ILE A 131 -7.94 -0.86 23.82
CA ILE A 131 -8.56 0.46 23.72
C ILE A 131 -9.46 0.44 22.50
N VAL A 132 -10.76 0.57 22.72
CA VAL A 132 -11.79 0.49 21.68
C VAL A 132 -12.54 1.80 21.60
N LEU A 133 -12.70 2.32 20.40
CA LEU A 133 -13.60 3.41 20.10
C LEU A 133 -14.93 2.83 19.65
N LYS A 134 -16.02 3.14 20.37
CA LYS A 134 -17.35 2.55 20.12
C LYS A 134 -18.41 3.61 19.89
N TYR A 135 -19.44 3.24 19.13
CA TYR A 135 -20.65 4.05 18.99
C TYR A 135 -21.48 4.03 20.27
N VAL A 136 -22.09 5.17 20.62
CA VAL A 136 -23.05 5.28 21.71
C VAL A 136 -24.16 6.25 21.36
N GLU A 137 -25.38 5.88 21.70
CA GLU A 137 -26.54 6.77 21.69
C GLU A 137 -26.77 7.30 23.11
N VAL A 138 -26.83 8.63 23.24
CA VAL A 138 -27.13 9.29 24.51
C VAL A 138 -28.48 9.96 24.38
N ALA A 139 -29.49 9.43 25.08
CA ALA A 139 -30.77 10.08 25.24
C ALA A 139 -30.58 11.38 26.04
N THR A 140 -30.98 12.50 25.43
CA THR A 140 -30.86 13.84 25.99
C THR A 140 -32.19 14.57 25.88
N ASP A 141 -32.35 15.59 26.74
CA ASP A 141 -33.58 16.39 26.85
C ASP A 141 -34.82 15.59 27.27
N VAL A 142 -35.84 16.26 27.80
CA VAL A 142 -37.04 15.60 28.34
C VAL A 142 -38.29 16.28 27.79
N ALA A 143 -39.14 15.50 27.12
CA ALA A 143 -40.43 15.92 26.60
C ALA A 143 -41.58 15.33 27.41
N GLU A 144 -42.66 16.10 27.55
CA GLU A 144 -43.90 15.59 28.12
C GLU A 144 -44.58 14.61 27.15
N VAL A 145 -44.88 13.41 27.63
CA VAL A 145 -45.66 12.43 26.88
C VAL A 145 -47.14 12.71 27.12
N PHE A 146 -47.83 13.12 26.05
CA PHE A 146 -49.27 13.30 26.10
C PHE A 146 -49.98 11.93 26.20
N PRO A 147 -50.94 11.77 27.13
CA PRO A 147 -51.68 10.53 27.28
C PRO A 147 -52.40 10.14 25.98
N THR A 148 -52.24 8.90 25.54
CA THR A 148 -52.97 8.35 24.38
C THR A 148 -54.43 8.02 24.68
N ASP A 149 -54.81 8.02 25.96
CA ASP A 149 -56.19 7.79 26.44
C ASP A 149 -56.47 8.67 27.67
N LEU A 150 -57.75 9.00 27.91
CA LEU A 150 -58.23 9.84 29.01
C LEU A 150 -57.90 9.27 30.40
N ALA A 151 -57.64 7.95 30.49
CA ALA A 151 -57.25 7.28 31.72
C ALA A 151 -55.72 7.16 31.91
N ALA A 152 -54.92 7.43 30.86
CA ALA A 152 -53.46 7.30 30.94
C ALA A 152 -52.84 8.51 31.66
N LYS A 153 -51.81 8.25 32.46
CA LYS A 153 -51.10 9.31 33.20
C LYS A 153 -50.13 10.02 32.27
N ARG A 154 -50.00 11.35 32.44
CA ARG A 154 -48.93 12.12 31.82
C ARG A 154 -47.57 11.53 32.22
N GLY A 155 -46.71 11.36 31.24
CA GLY A 155 -45.35 10.86 31.41
C GLY A 155 -44.33 11.90 30.96
N ALA A 156 -43.07 11.57 31.15
CA ALA A 156 -41.96 12.29 30.57
C ALA A 156 -41.04 11.26 29.92
N ASP A 157 -40.58 11.55 28.71
CA ASP A 157 -39.65 10.70 27.96
C ASP A 157 -38.56 11.56 27.32
N TYR A 158 -37.51 10.96 26.78
CA TYR A 158 -36.44 11.73 26.15
C TYR A 158 -36.89 12.39 24.85
N ALA A 159 -36.47 13.63 24.62
CA ALA A 159 -36.86 14.38 23.42
C ALA A 159 -35.87 14.21 22.26
N LEU A 160 -34.62 13.89 22.56
CA LEU A 160 -33.52 13.82 21.60
C LEU A 160 -32.65 12.59 21.85
N ILE A 161 -32.19 11.96 20.79
CA ILE A 161 -31.08 11.00 20.84
C ILE A 161 -29.88 11.66 20.17
N THR A 162 -28.78 11.80 20.90
CA THR A 162 -27.51 12.29 20.35
C THR A 162 -26.60 11.11 20.11
N GLU A 163 -26.24 10.91 18.85
CA GLU A 163 -25.21 9.95 18.45
C GLU A 163 -23.83 10.49 18.80
N SER A 164 -23.01 9.65 19.44
CA SER A 164 -21.65 10.01 19.82
C SER A 164 -20.73 8.80 19.77
N VAL A 165 -19.47 9.05 20.11
CA VAL A 165 -18.44 8.04 20.15
C VAL A 165 -17.79 8.06 21.53
N GLN A 166 -17.64 6.88 22.12
CA GLN A 166 -17.09 6.70 23.46
C GLN A 166 -15.83 5.84 23.41
N LEU A 167 -14.86 6.15 24.27
CA LEU A 167 -13.72 5.28 24.52
C LEU A 167 -14.07 4.20 25.54
N GLY A 168 -13.78 2.95 25.20
CA GLY A 168 -13.93 1.79 26.06
C GLY A 168 -12.61 1.06 26.28
N LEU A 169 -12.51 0.38 27.43
CA LEU A 169 -11.45 -0.59 27.69
C LEU A 169 -12.08 -1.98 27.75
N VAL A 170 -11.67 -2.86 26.85
CA VAL A 170 -12.15 -4.24 26.79
C VAL A 170 -11.03 -5.18 27.23
N GLU A 171 -11.29 -6.00 28.26
CA GLU A 171 -10.30 -6.94 28.78
C GLU A 171 -9.96 -8.01 27.73
N LEU A 172 -8.67 -8.20 27.47
CA LEU A 172 -8.18 -9.23 26.56
C LEU A 172 -8.05 -10.57 27.30
N PRO A 173 -8.26 -11.71 26.62
CA PRO A 173 -8.18 -13.04 27.23
C PRO A 173 -6.74 -13.42 27.60
N THR A 174 -5.75 -12.68 27.09
CA THR A 174 -4.33 -12.89 27.36
C THR A 174 -3.96 -12.34 28.75
N THR A 175 -3.31 -13.17 29.56
CA THR A 175 -2.93 -12.80 30.92
C THR A 175 -1.72 -11.85 30.96
N LEU A 176 -1.77 -10.85 31.85
CA LEU A 176 -0.65 -9.95 32.08
C LEU A 176 0.43 -10.61 32.97
N ASN A 177 1.54 -11.05 32.37
CA ASN A 177 2.68 -11.64 33.07
C ASN A 177 3.61 -10.56 33.69
N GLN A 178 4.48 -10.94 34.64
CA GLN A 178 5.44 -10.03 35.31
C GLN A 178 6.75 -9.81 34.51
N GLN A 179 6.75 -10.10 33.21
CA GLN A 179 7.91 -9.93 32.35
C GLN A 179 8.12 -8.47 31.94
N ASP A 180 9.27 -8.19 31.33
CA ASP A 180 9.56 -6.89 30.74
C ASP A 180 8.47 -6.51 29.70
N PRO A 181 7.90 -5.28 29.76
CA PRO A 181 6.97 -4.76 28.76
C PRO A 181 7.37 -4.97 27.30
N LEU A 182 8.66 -4.83 26.96
CA LEU A 182 9.11 -5.00 25.57
C LEU A 182 8.96 -6.46 25.11
N HIS A 183 9.42 -7.40 25.93
CA HIS A 183 9.32 -8.83 25.65
C HIS A 183 7.86 -9.28 25.56
N MET A 184 7.01 -8.82 26.48
CA MET A 184 5.60 -9.18 26.46
C MET A 184 4.92 -8.74 25.16
N ARG A 185 5.17 -7.51 24.72
CA ARG A 185 4.60 -6.99 23.47
C ARG A 185 5.05 -7.82 22.26
N SER A 186 6.32 -8.20 22.21
CA SER A 186 6.85 -9.05 21.13
C SER A 186 6.16 -10.43 21.04
N GLN A 187 5.74 -10.99 22.19
CA GLN A 187 4.98 -12.24 22.23
C GLN A 187 3.52 -12.04 21.82
N LEU A 188 2.94 -10.89 22.18
CA LEU A 188 1.56 -10.54 21.84
C LEU A 188 1.37 -10.42 20.33
N ILE A 189 2.29 -9.79 19.60
CA ILE A 189 2.16 -9.69 18.15
C ILE A 189 2.15 -11.07 17.49
N ARG A 190 2.97 -12.01 17.95
CA ARG A 190 2.99 -13.39 17.44
C ARG A 190 1.65 -14.09 17.68
N THR A 191 1.04 -13.85 18.84
CA THR A 191 -0.25 -14.44 19.21
C THR A 191 -1.38 -13.88 18.34
N TYR A 192 -1.45 -12.55 18.20
CA TYR A 192 -2.53 -11.89 17.45
C TYR A 192 -2.37 -12.06 15.93
N LEU A 193 -1.15 -12.09 15.42
CA LEU A 193 -0.87 -12.32 14.00
C LEU A 193 -0.98 -13.81 13.63
N GLY A 194 -0.62 -14.72 14.57
CA GLY A 194 -0.74 -16.16 14.38
C GLY A 194 -2.19 -16.64 14.33
N ALA A 195 -3.08 -16.03 15.12
CA ALA A 195 -4.52 -16.27 15.06
C ALA A 195 -5.14 -15.93 13.68
N ALA A 196 -4.49 -15.07 12.88
CA ALA A 196 -4.95 -14.71 11.54
C ALA A 196 -4.62 -15.76 10.46
N LYS A 197 -3.78 -16.78 10.74
CA LYS A 197 -3.39 -17.81 9.77
C LYS A 197 -4.26 -19.08 9.79
N ASP A 198 -4.98 -19.36 10.87
CA ASP A 198 -5.79 -20.60 11.00
C ASP A 198 -7.21 -20.46 10.40
N THR A 199 -7.53 -19.35 9.74
CA THR A 199 -8.87 -19.04 9.21
C THR A 199 -9.00 -19.28 7.71
N SER A 200 -8.58 -20.46 7.23
CA SER A 200 -8.96 -20.94 5.90
C SER A 200 -10.20 -21.82 6.02
N ASP A 201 -11.40 -21.21 6.08
CA ASP A 201 -12.62 -21.74 5.43
C ASP A 201 -13.90 -20.90 5.67
N ASP A 202 -13.97 -20.04 6.68
CA ASP A 202 -15.28 -19.50 7.14
C ASP A 202 -15.48 -17.98 7.02
N GLY A 203 -14.66 -17.27 6.23
CA GLY A 203 -14.89 -15.86 5.85
C GLY A 203 -14.98 -14.85 6.99
N ARG A 204 -14.70 -15.24 8.24
CA ARG A 204 -14.60 -14.33 9.38
C ARG A 204 -13.19 -13.79 9.47
N ASP A 205 -13.07 -12.55 9.01
CA ASP A 205 -11.82 -11.83 8.95
C ASP A 205 -11.24 -11.56 10.34
N SER A 206 -9.91 -11.56 10.37
CA SER A 206 -9.02 -10.81 11.28
C SER A 206 -8.84 -11.28 12.73
N GLY A 207 -7.63 -11.05 13.23
CA GLY A 207 -7.21 -11.30 14.61
C GLY A 207 -8.15 -10.66 15.64
N TYR A 208 -8.12 -11.21 16.86
CA TYR A 208 -9.00 -10.88 17.99
C TYR A 208 -9.50 -9.42 18.02
N LEU A 209 -10.68 -9.16 17.44
CA LEU A 209 -11.43 -7.92 17.64
C LEU A 209 -12.36 -8.14 18.85
N PRO A 210 -12.25 -7.30 19.90
CA PRO A 210 -13.04 -7.48 21.10
C PRO A 210 -14.55 -7.22 20.91
N GLU A 211 -14.92 -6.37 19.94
CA GLU A 211 -16.31 -5.93 19.71
C GLU A 211 -16.60 -5.69 18.21
N GLU A 212 -17.82 -6.04 17.75
CA GLU A 212 -18.26 -5.85 16.35
C GLU A 212 -18.62 -4.39 16.01
N ASP A 213 -19.06 -3.59 17.00
CA ASP A 213 -19.47 -2.19 16.86
C ASP A 213 -18.37 -1.20 17.30
N GLY A 214 -17.11 -1.66 17.36
CA GLY A 214 -15.97 -0.87 17.80
C GLY A 214 -14.75 -0.96 16.88
N VAL A 215 -13.87 0.03 16.98
CA VAL A 215 -12.56 0.04 16.31
C VAL A 215 -11.45 -0.01 17.36
N THR A 216 -10.53 -0.95 17.22
CA THR A 216 -9.37 -1.12 18.09
C THR A 216 -8.29 -0.09 17.78
N LEU A 217 -7.83 0.61 18.81
CA LEU A 217 -6.83 1.67 18.67
C LEU A 217 -5.46 1.28 19.22
N GLY A 218 -5.39 0.25 20.07
CA GLY A 218 -4.16 -0.19 20.72
C GLY A 218 -4.41 -1.10 21.92
N VAL A 219 -3.34 -1.50 22.59
CA VAL A 219 -3.35 -2.32 23.80
C VAL A 219 -2.69 -1.59 24.94
N ILE A 220 -3.35 -1.56 26.11
CA ILE A 220 -2.82 -0.98 27.34
C ILE A 220 -2.74 -2.04 28.43
N ALA A 221 -1.59 -2.10 29.11
CA ALA A 221 -1.43 -2.97 30.27
C ALA A 221 -1.73 -2.20 31.54
N ILE A 222 -2.60 -2.75 32.37
CA ILE A 222 -2.92 -2.18 33.68
C ILE A 222 -2.54 -3.17 34.77
N ALA A 223 -1.73 -2.70 35.72
CA ALA A 223 -1.37 -3.45 36.91
C ALA A 223 -1.44 -2.54 38.13
N ASN A 224 -1.87 -3.08 39.26
CA ASN A 224 -1.99 -2.34 40.52
C ASN A 224 -2.85 -1.06 40.37
N ASP A 225 -3.95 -1.14 39.59
CA ASP A 225 -4.86 -0.01 39.37
C ASP A 225 -4.19 1.20 38.68
N SER A 226 -3.13 0.96 37.90
CA SER A 226 -2.39 1.99 37.17
C SER A 226 -1.88 1.47 35.81
N PRO A 227 -2.02 2.25 34.73
CA PRO A 227 -1.49 1.83 33.43
C PRO A 227 0.03 1.80 33.42
N GLN A 228 0.60 0.68 32.96
CA GLN A 228 2.04 0.39 32.97
C GLN A 228 2.71 0.81 31.67
N TRP A 229 2.10 0.44 30.54
CA TRP A 229 2.57 0.73 29.19
C TRP A 229 1.40 0.70 28.21
N LEU A 230 1.58 1.39 27.08
CA LEU A 230 0.66 1.45 25.94
C LEU A 230 1.41 0.99 24.70
N ASP A 231 0.75 0.18 23.88
CA ASP A 231 1.17 -0.12 22.51
C ASP A 231 0.07 0.34 21.54
N SER A 232 0.38 1.32 20.70
CA SER A 232 -0.58 1.92 19.76
C SER A 232 -0.68 1.18 18.42
N GLN A 233 0.14 0.16 18.17
CA GLN A 233 0.14 -0.59 16.92
C GLN A 233 -0.46 -2.00 17.08
N LEU A 234 -0.40 -2.60 18.27
CA LEU A 234 -1.05 -3.88 18.55
C LEU A 234 -2.57 -3.78 18.35
N LEU A 235 -3.16 -4.76 17.64
CA LEU A 235 -4.57 -4.82 17.24
C LEU A 235 -5.06 -3.69 16.33
N ARG A 236 -4.20 -2.73 15.99
CA ARG A 236 -4.53 -1.60 15.11
C ARG A 236 -4.25 -1.97 13.66
N HIS A 237 -5.24 -1.83 12.79
CA HIS A 237 -5.08 -2.07 11.35
C HIS A 237 -5.75 -0.97 10.51
N PRO A 238 -5.24 -0.70 9.30
CA PRO A 238 -5.88 0.21 8.37
C PRO A 238 -7.20 -0.38 7.87
N LEU A 239 -8.06 0.49 7.33
CA LEU A 239 -9.33 0.11 6.71
C LEU A 239 -9.09 -0.89 5.57
N ARG A 240 -9.65 -2.09 5.68
CA ARG A 240 -9.58 -3.15 4.67
C ARG A 240 -10.88 -3.96 4.66
N ASP A 241 -11.36 -4.30 3.46
CA ASP A 241 -12.52 -5.19 3.25
C ASP A 241 -12.14 -6.67 3.36
N THR A 242 -10.97 -7.02 2.82
CA THR A 242 -10.42 -8.39 2.89
C THR A 242 -8.92 -8.34 3.06
N LEU A 243 -8.35 -9.33 3.76
CA LEU A 243 -6.91 -9.51 3.90
C LEU A 243 -6.27 -9.89 2.56
N ARG A 244 -5.40 -9.01 2.04
CA ARG A 244 -4.58 -9.27 0.85
C ARG A 244 -3.21 -9.85 1.23
N PRO A 245 -2.53 -10.55 0.32
CA PRO A 245 -1.13 -10.94 0.51
C PRO A 245 -0.27 -9.71 0.82
N GLY A 246 0.50 -9.73 1.90
CA GLY A 246 1.34 -8.60 2.34
C GLY A 246 0.70 -7.71 3.40
N ASP A 247 -0.61 -7.77 3.64
CA ASP A 247 -1.27 -6.91 4.64
C ASP A 247 -0.80 -7.23 6.07
N VAL A 248 -0.69 -8.52 6.38
CA VAL A 248 -0.15 -9.05 7.64
C VAL A 248 1.31 -8.61 7.83
N GLN A 249 2.10 -8.63 6.76
CA GLN A 249 3.49 -8.17 6.74
C GLN A 249 3.57 -6.65 6.99
N ALA A 250 2.69 -5.87 6.36
CA ALA A 250 2.60 -4.43 6.56
C ALA A 250 2.24 -4.06 8.01
N ASP A 251 1.32 -4.81 8.62
CA ASP A 251 0.93 -4.60 10.01
C ASP A 251 2.08 -4.93 10.98
N LEU A 252 2.75 -6.06 10.75
CA LEU A 252 3.94 -6.45 11.51
C LEU A 252 5.09 -5.45 11.31
N SER A 253 5.28 -4.91 10.11
CA SER A 253 6.31 -3.90 9.83
C SER A 253 6.05 -2.61 10.60
N ARG A 254 4.82 -2.06 10.58
CA ARG A 254 4.47 -0.87 11.39
C ARG A 254 4.69 -1.11 12.88
N TYR A 255 4.28 -2.28 13.37
CA TYR A 255 4.51 -2.68 14.75
C TYR A 255 6.01 -2.76 15.08
N TYR A 256 6.79 -3.43 14.22
CA TYR A 256 8.23 -3.60 14.38
C TYR A 256 8.94 -2.25 14.45
N GLU A 257 8.67 -1.33 13.53
CA GLU A 257 9.29 0.00 13.52
C GLU A 257 8.97 0.79 14.80
N SER A 258 7.72 0.74 15.26
CA SER A 258 7.30 1.39 16.51
C SER A 258 8.03 0.80 17.73
N LEU A 259 8.08 -0.53 17.84
CA LEU A 259 8.75 -1.21 18.94
C LEU A 259 10.26 -1.00 18.89
N PHE A 260 10.85 -1.03 17.69
CA PHE A 260 12.28 -0.83 17.45
C PHE A 260 12.74 0.57 17.89
N ALA A 261 12.00 1.62 17.53
CA ALA A 261 12.27 2.98 17.99
C ALA A 261 12.25 3.08 19.53
N GLU A 262 11.31 2.39 20.19
CA GLU A 262 11.25 2.36 21.66
C GLU A 262 12.41 1.58 22.29
N VAL A 263 12.84 0.46 21.69
CA VAL A 263 14.02 -0.30 22.13
C VAL A 263 15.26 0.59 22.07
N LEU A 264 15.50 1.28 20.95
CA LEU A 264 16.63 2.20 20.80
C LEU A 264 16.60 3.31 21.86
N THR A 265 15.44 3.95 22.04
CA THR A 265 15.26 5.01 23.05
C THR A 265 15.54 4.51 24.47
N ARG A 266 15.06 3.30 24.81
CA ARG A 266 15.28 2.68 26.12
C ARG A 266 16.75 2.31 26.35
N ARG A 267 17.44 1.82 25.33
CA ARG A 267 18.87 1.49 25.42
C ARG A 267 19.72 2.75 25.58
N GLN A 268 19.44 3.78 24.80
CA GLN A 268 20.12 5.09 24.91
C GLN A 268 19.92 5.71 26.30
N SER A 269 18.70 5.74 26.82
CA SER A 269 18.44 6.23 28.19
C SER A 269 19.10 5.38 29.29
N GLY A 270 19.33 4.09 29.02
CA GLY A 270 20.09 3.19 29.88
C GLY A 270 21.61 3.24 29.69
N SER A 271 22.14 4.10 28.81
CA SER A 271 23.56 4.14 28.42
C SER A 271 24.10 2.80 27.90
N LEU A 272 23.24 2.00 27.25
CA LEU A 272 23.60 0.78 26.53
C LEU A 272 23.88 1.10 25.06
N ASP A 273 24.81 0.37 24.44
CA ASP A 273 25.08 0.46 23.01
C ASP A 273 23.94 -0.11 22.16
N ASN A 274 23.82 0.24 20.88
CA ASN A 274 22.79 -0.37 20.01
C ASN A 274 23.24 -1.70 19.39
N ASN A 275 24.27 -2.32 19.96
CA ASN A 275 24.79 -3.60 19.53
C ASN A 275 24.10 -4.73 20.30
N PHE A 276 22.95 -5.19 19.80
CA PHE A 276 22.15 -6.24 20.43
C PHE A 276 21.61 -7.24 19.40
N THR A 277 21.20 -8.41 19.88
CA THR A 277 20.58 -9.45 19.06
C THR A 277 19.06 -9.25 18.99
N ALA A 278 18.48 -9.35 17.80
CA ALA A 278 17.05 -9.14 17.57
C ALA A 278 16.17 -10.04 18.45
N ARG A 279 16.62 -11.28 18.72
CA ARG A 279 15.94 -12.25 19.58
C ARG A 279 15.77 -11.79 21.03
N ASP A 280 16.55 -10.80 21.48
CA ASP A 280 16.42 -10.24 22.83
C ASP A 280 15.18 -9.33 22.97
N TYR A 281 14.56 -8.92 21.85
CA TYR A 281 13.41 -8.00 21.87
C TYR A 281 12.28 -8.40 20.95
N PHE A 282 12.54 -9.27 19.97
CA PHE A 282 11.60 -9.65 18.93
C PHE A 282 11.56 -11.17 18.78
N ASP A 283 10.35 -11.73 18.71
CA ASP A 283 10.13 -13.14 18.36
C ASP A 283 9.94 -13.34 16.85
N LEU A 284 9.31 -12.36 16.19
CA LEU A 284 8.94 -12.40 14.78
C LEU A 284 9.36 -11.08 14.13
N LEU A 285 10.09 -11.16 13.02
CA LEU A 285 10.47 -10.01 12.22
C LEU A 285 9.65 -9.94 10.92
N PRO A 286 9.28 -8.73 10.47
CA PRO A 286 8.76 -8.54 9.11
C PRO A 286 9.82 -8.95 8.07
N PRO A 287 9.44 -9.16 6.80
CA PRO A 287 10.40 -9.41 5.73
C PRO A 287 11.34 -8.22 5.49
N VAL A 288 10.91 -7.01 5.88
CA VAL A 288 11.64 -5.75 5.71
C VAL A 288 11.52 -4.94 6.99
N GLY A 289 12.63 -4.35 7.44
CA GLY A 289 12.62 -3.38 8.53
C GLY A 289 13.95 -2.67 8.72
N SER A 290 13.96 -1.69 9.62
CA SER A 290 15.17 -0.99 10.05
C SER A 290 16.08 -1.85 10.93
N LEU A 291 17.38 -1.55 10.94
CA LEU A 291 18.40 -2.28 11.69
C LEU A 291 19.38 -1.32 12.38
N PRO A 292 19.87 -1.61 13.60
CA PRO A 292 20.84 -0.74 14.27
C PRO A 292 22.22 -0.83 13.62
N VAL A 293 22.77 0.30 13.17
CA VAL A 293 24.07 0.37 12.50
C VAL A 293 25.20 -0.27 13.35
N ASP A 294 25.17 -0.06 14.67
CA ASP A 294 26.17 -0.59 15.62
C ASP A 294 26.22 -2.13 15.70
N ALA A 295 25.18 -2.82 15.21
CA ALA A 295 25.11 -4.29 15.23
C ALA A 295 25.77 -4.94 14.00
N ILE A 296 26.22 -4.13 13.02
CA ILE A 296 26.91 -4.60 11.82
C ILE A 296 28.25 -3.89 11.68
N ASP A 297 29.29 -4.68 11.48
CA ASP A 297 30.62 -4.22 11.09
C ASP A 297 30.99 -4.89 9.76
N PRO A 298 30.86 -4.18 8.62
CA PRO A 298 31.14 -4.75 7.31
C PRO A 298 32.65 -4.98 7.08
N VAL A 299 33.52 -4.26 7.80
CA VAL A 299 34.97 -4.33 7.63
C VAL A 299 35.50 -5.61 8.25
N SER A 300 35.15 -5.87 9.51
CA SER A 300 35.46 -7.16 10.15
C SER A 300 34.55 -8.29 9.68
N GLY A 301 33.44 -7.96 9.02
CA GLY A 301 32.49 -8.93 8.48
C GLY A 301 31.59 -9.54 9.56
N VAL A 302 31.31 -8.78 10.62
CA VAL A 302 30.57 -9.20 11.81
C VAL A 302 29.14 -8.67 11.75
N GLN A 303 28.18 -9.52 12.11
CA GLN A 303 26.81 -9.10 12.41
C GLN A 303 26.35 -9.76 13.72
N ARG A 304 25.65 -9.00 14.57
CA ARG A 304 25.14 -9.49 15.86
C ARG A 304 23.62 -9.42 15.97
N PHE A 305 22.95 -8.74 15.03
CA PHE A 305 21.51 -8.54 15.07
C PHE A 305 20.73 -9.84 14.78
N PHE A 306 21.07 -10.56 13.72
CA PHE A 306 20.41 -11.82 13.39
C PHE A 306 21.10 -13.01 14.08
N PRO A 307 20.33 -14.04 14.51
CA PRO A 307 20.92 -15.28 15.02
C PRO A 307 21.86 -15.96 14.03
N GLU A 308 22.87 -16.69 14.52
CA GLU A 308 23.94 -17.32 13.73
C GLU A 308 23.50 -18.28 12.62
N HIS A 309 22.26 -18.78 12.68
CA HIS A 309 21.77 -19.76 11.72
C HIS A 309 21.18 -19.13 10.44
N PHE A 310 21.03 -17.81 10.40
CA PHE A 310 20.61 -17.08 9.20
C PHE A 310 21.81 -16.71 8.34
N ASP A 311 21.66 -16.82 7.02
CA ASP A 311 22.63 -16.30 6.06
C ASP A 311 22.35 -14.81 5.81
N VAL A 312 23.28 -13.95 6.22
CA VAL A 312 23.17 -12.49 6.09
C VAL A 312 24.22 -11.98 5.11
N HIS A 313 23.75 -11.23 4.12
CA HIS A 313 24.60 -10.53 3.16
C HIS A 313 24.45 -9.02 3.32
N ILE A 314 25.44 -8.27 2.85
CA ILE A 314 25.37 -6.80 2.78
C ILE A 314 25.62 -6.32 1.35
N ALA A 315 24.84 -5.33 0.91
CA ALA A 315 24.95 -4.74 -0.41
C ALA A 315 24.62 -3.23 -0.41
N PRO A 316 25.39 -2.41 -1.13
CA PRO A 316 24.99 -1.04 -1.43
C PRO A 316 23.81 -1.01 -2.41
N ILE A 317 22.91 -0.04 -2.25
CA ILE A 317 21.76 0.14 -3.15
C ILE A 317 21.47 1.62 -3.40
N ARG A 318 20.93 1.95 -4.58
CA ARG A 318 20.43 3.29 -4.87
C ARG A 318 19.19 3.57 -4.05
N GLU A 319 19.10 4.75 -3.45
CA GLU A 319 17.92 5.16 -2.66
C GLU A 319 16.61 5.03 -3.47
N ALA A 320 16.64 5.33 -4.78
CA ALA A 320 15.49 5.20 -5.67
C ALA A 320 14.99 3.76 -5.88
N GLU A 321 15.85 2.75 -5.68
CA GLU A 321 15.51 1.33 -5.84
C GLU A 321 14.96 0.72 -4.53
N LEU A 322 15.17 1.38 -3.39
CA LEU A 322 14.76 0.88 -2.08
C LEU A 322 13.25 0.58 -2.00
N PRO A 323 12.33 1.48 -2.43
CA PRO A 323 10.89 1.20 -2.32
C PRO A 323 10.45 -0.03 -3.11
N LEU A 324 11.08 -0.28 -4.27
CA LEU A 324 10.79 -1.43 -5.12
C LEU A 324 11.20 -2.73 -4.42
N ILE A 325 12.42 -2.81 -3.89
CA ILE A 325 12.89 -4.01 -3.17
C ILE A 325 12.09 -4.25 -1.91
N GLN A 326 11.71 -3.19 -1.18
CA GLN A 326 10.85 -3.31 -0.03
C GLN A 326 9.49 -3.91 -0.42
N ALA A 327 8.86 -3.42 -1.50
CA ALA A 327 7.60 -3.96 -1.98
C ALA A 327 7.69 -5.43 -2.40
N GLU A 328 8.75 -5.83 -3.12
CA GLU A 328 8.97 -7.23 -3.51
C GLU A 328 9.17 -8.14 -2.28
N SER A 329 9.93 -7.67 -1.30
CA SER A 329 10.25 -8.43 -0.10
C SER A 329 9.04 -8.57 0.83
N MET A 330 8.13 -7.59 0.87
CA MET A 330 6.90 -7.63 1.67
C MET A 330 5.91 -8.71 1.21
N ALA A 331 6.05 -9.24 0.00
CA ALA A 331 5.27 -10.40 -0.46
C ALA A 331 5.77 -11.73 0.16
N LEU A 332 6.96 -11.74 0.78
CA LEU A 332 7.55 -12.93 1.38
C LEU A 332 7.01 -13.20 2.79
N PRO A 333 7.18 -14.44 3.32
CA PRO A 333 6.78 -14.74 4.69
C PRO A 333 7.66 -14.03 5.72
N ASN A 334 7.06 -13.73 6.89
CA ASN A 334 7.76 -13.19 8.06
C ASN A 334 8.90 -14.11 8.52
N ILE A 335 9.93 -13.54 9.16
CA ILE A 335 11.10 -14.25 9.65
C ILE A 335 10.86 -14.62 11.12
N ASP A 336 10.69 -15.92 11.40
CA ASP A 336 10.56 -16.45 12.78
C ASP A 336 11.94 -16.67 13.37
N LEU A 337 12.33 -15.86 14.37
CA LEU A 337 13.65 -15.92 15.00
C LEU A 337 13.81 -17.11 15.95
N ALA A 338 12.70 -17.75 16.35
CA ALA A 338 12.70 -18.91 17.22
C ALA A 338 12.96 -20.21 16.46
N LYS A 339 12.56 -20.26 15.18
CA LYS A 339 12.73 -21.42 14.30
C LYS A 339 13.97 -21.26 13.43
N LYS A 340 14.58 -22.39 13.06
CA LYS A 340 15.59 -22.40 12.02
C LYS A 340 14.87 -22.29 10.67
N ASP A 341 14.68 -21.06 10.21
CA ASP A 341 14.15 -20.73 8.88
C ASP A 341 15.33 -20.61 7.90
N ASP A 342 15.14 -21.04 6.65
CA ASP A 342 16.14 -20.95 5.57
C ASP A 342 16.05 -19.59 4.85
N ALA A 343 15.68 -18.53 5.58
CA ALA A 343 15.55 -17.19 5.03
C ALA A 343 16.92 -16.60 4.65
N ASP A 344 17.08 -16.20 3.39
CA ASP A 344 18.21 -15.40 2.91
C ASP A 344 17.93 -13.93 3.22
N ILE A 345 18.81 -13.27 3.99
CA ILE A 345 18.62 -11.89 4.45
C ILE A 345 19.70 -11.00 3.85
N VAL A 346 19.30 -9.84 3.33
CA VAL A 346 20.24 -8.84 2.82
C VAL A 346 20.05 -7.52 3.53
N VAL A 347 21.15 -6.99 4.02
CA VAL A 347 21.28 -5.67 4.58
C VAL A 347 21.58 -4.71 3.43
N LEU A 348 20.65 -3.80 3.21
CA LEU A 348 20.67 -2.79 2.17
C LEU A 348 21.23 -1.49 2.75
N VAL A 349 22.26 -0.97 2.08
CA VAL A 349 22.90 0.29 2.42
C VAL A 349 22.47 1.33 1.38
N PRO A 350 21.41 2.12 1.64
CA PRO A 350 20.93 3.11 0.68
C PRO A 350 21.93 4.26 0.55
N MET A 351 22.18 4.65 -0.69
CA MET A 351 23.10 5.74 -1.03
C MET A 351 22.62 6.52 -2.26
N SER A 352 23.17 7.72 -2.43
CA SER A 352 22.87 8.55 -3.60
C SER A 352 23.36 7.90 -4.89
N ASN A 353 22.81 8.31 -6.04
CA ASN A 353 23.24 7.78 -7.34
C ASN A 353 24.73 8.02 -7.62
N ALA A 354 25.26 9.16 -7.18
CA ALA A 354 26.67 9.53 -7.36
C ALA A 354 27.59 8.63 -6.51
N ASP A 355 27.24 8.45 -5.23
CA ASP A 355 28.01 7.61 -4.30
C ASP A 355 27.94 6.14 -4.71
N PHE A 356 26.76 5.67 -5.14
CA PHE A 356 26.59 4.33 -5.68
C PHE A 356 27.50 4.07 -6.88
N GLY A 357 27.51 4.97 -7.87
CA GLY A 357 28.38 4.84 -9.04
C GLY A 357 29.87 4.81 -8.66
N HIS A 358 30.27 5.60 -7.66
CA HIS A 358 31.64 5.65 -7.18
C HIS A 358 32.06 4.36 -6.44
N TYR A 359 31.27 3.92 -5.46
CA TYR A 359 31.60 2.81 -4.59
C TYR A 359 31.33 1.44 -5.21
N ALA A 360 30.24 1.28 -5.96
CA ALA A 360 29.96 0.01 -6.65
C ALA A 360 31.08 -0.33 -7.64
N GLY A 361 31.56 0.66 -8.41
CA GLY A 361 32.69 0.47 -9.32
C GLY A 361 34.01 0.10 -8.62
N GLN A 362 34.21 0.49 -7.35
CA GLN A 362 35.38 0.10 -6.57
C GLN A 362 35.26 -1.32 -6.02
N LEU A 363 34.08 -1.70 -5.52
CA LEU A 363 33.78 -3.06 -5.06
C LEU A 363 33.81 -4.08 -6.22
N GLU A 364 33.59 -3.65 -7.46
CA GLU A 364 33.67 -4.51 -8.66
C GLU A 364 35.10 -4.76 -9.17
N ARG A 365 36.08 -3.91 -8.81
CA ARG A 365 37.44 -3.97 -9.38
C ARG A 365 38.25 -5.20 -8.94
N ASP A 366 37.83 -5.92 -7.89
CA ASP A 366 38.53 -7.14 -7.42
C ASP A 366 38.18 -8.42 -8.23
N LYS A 367 37.46 -8.28 -9.35
CA LYS A 367 37.07 -9.37 -10.28
C LYS A 367 38.24 -10.04 -11.04
N LEU A 368 39.48 -9.55 -10.94
CA LEU A 368 40.62 -10.10 -11.72
C LEU A 368 41.22 -11.41 -11.17
N HIS A 369 40.71 -11.94 -10.06
CA HIS A 369 41.17 -13.22 -9.50
C HIS A 369 39.98 -14.15 -9.19
N PRO A 370 39.60 -15.04 -10.13
CA PRO A 370 38.54 -16.02 -9.91
C PRO A 370 39.05 -17.04 -8.88
N GLY A 371 38.57 -16.95 -7.65
CA GLY A 371 38.66 -18.06 -6.71
C GLY A 371 37.76 -19.20 -7.19
N PRO A 372 38.14 -20.47 -7.01
CA PRO A 372 37.26 -21.57 -7.32
C PRO A 372 36.21 -21.62 -6.21
N PHE A 373 34.99 -21.11 -6.41
CA PHE A 373 33.74 -21.59 -5.81
C PHE A 373 32.56 -20.64 -6.13
N ASN A 374 31.49 -21.23 -6.66
CA ASN A 374 30.11 -20.76 -6.85
C ASN A 374 29.78 -19.74 -7.97
N PRO A 375 29.47 -20.24 -9.19
CA PRO A 375 28.72 -19.48 -10.18
C PRO A 375 27.25 -19.41 -9.75
N GLY A 376 26.83 -18.30 -9.17
CA GLY A 376 25.42 -18.11 -8.82
C GLY A 376 25.09 -16.87 -7.99
N HIS A 377 25.97 -16.36 -7.13
CA HIS A 377 25.64 -15.16 -6.34
C HIS A 377 25.82 -13.87 -7.17
N PRO A 378 24.89 -12.88 -7.08
CA PRO A 378 25.16 -11.56 -7.62
C PRO A 378 26.43 -11.01 -6.96
N LEU A 379 27.40 -10.69 -7.80
CA LEU A 379 28.83 -10.49 -7.48
C LEU A 379 29.13 -9.19 -6.71
N HIS A 380 28.12 -8.54 -6.12
CA HIS A 380 28.24 -7.28 -5.35
C HIS A 380 27.86 -7.43 -3.87
N SER A 381 27.58 -8.65 -3.41
CA SER A 381 27.16 -8.92 -2.03
C SER A 381 28.32 -9.52 -1.22
N ARG A 382 28.77 -8.82 -0.17
CA ARG A 382 29.74 -9.37 0.79
C ARG A 382 28.98 -10.31 1.72
N ARG A 383 29.37 -11.58 1.76
CA ARG A 383 28.90 -12.52 2.79
C ARG A 383 29.65 -12.20 4.08
N LEU A 384 28.94 -11.94 5.18
CA LEU A 384 29.54 -11.65 6.48
C LEU A 384 30.02 -12.99 7.11
N PRO A 385 31.35 -13.24 7.23
CA PRO A 385 31.82 -14.51 7.78
C PRO A 385 31.84 -14.49 9.32
N GLN A 386 30.95 -15.31 9.89
CA GLN A 386 31.06 -16.04 11.17
C GLN A 386 31.20 -15.25 12.50
N LEU A 387 30.36 -15.62 13.46
CA LEU A 387 30.67 -15.53 14.90
C LEU A 387 30.26 -16.84 15.60
N ASP A 388 31.25 -17.63 16.03
CA ASP A 388 31.36 -18.29 17.36
C ASP A 388 32.62 -19.18 17.39
N LEU A 389 33.38 -19.08 18.49
CA LEU A 389 34.74 -19.57 18.71
C LEU A 389 34.82 -21.05 19.17
N LEU A 390 33.70 -21.77 19.26
CA LEU A 390 33.67 -23.17 19.71
C LEU A 390 32.90 -24.14 18.79
N ARG A 391 32.44 -23.68 17.63
CA ARG A 391 31.76 -24.53 16.64
C ARG A 391 32.73 -24.99 15.55
N LEU A 392 33.01 -26.30 15.52
CA LEU A 392 33.78 -26.98 14.48
C LEU A 392 32.94 -27.11 13.19
N LYS A 393 32.53 -25.98 12.61
CA LYS A 393 32.10 -25.88 11.21
C LYS A 393 33.24 -25.24 10.44
N LEU A 394 33.87 -26.04 9.57
CA LEU A 394 34.90 -25.58 8.64
C LEU A 394 34.24 -24.65 7.60
N TYR A 395 34.20 -23.36 7.90
CA TYR A 395 34.06 -22.35 6.84
C TYR A 395 35.42 -22.11 6.21
N PRO A 396 35.50 -21.84 4.89
CA PRO A 396 36.76 -21.47 4.25
C PRO A 396 37.24 -20.15 4.85
N THR A 397 38.17 -20.22 5.80
CA THR A 397 38.93 -19.06 6.27
C THR A 397 39.64 -18.45 5.08
N ARG A 398 39.48 -17.14 4.85
CA ARG A 398 40.25 -16.41 3.85
C ARG A 398 41.75 -16.69 4.08
N PRO A 399 42.54 -16.99 3.03
CA PRO A 399 43.97 -17.15 3.19
C PRO A 399 44.57 -15.83 3.72
N VAL A 400 45.38 -15.91 4.77
CA VAL A 400 46.01 -14.77 5.50
C VAL A 400 46.82 -13.82 4.59
N HIS A 401 47.09 -14.21 3.35
CA HIS A 401 47.92 -13.48 2.38
C HIS A 401 47.13 -12.69 1.32
N ARG A 402 45.80 -12.68 1.32
CA ARG A 402 45.00 -11.86 0.39
C ARG A 402 44.62 -10.53 1.08
N ILE A 403 45.12 -9.41 0.56
CA ILE A 403 44.77 -8.07 1.03
C ILE A 403 43.28 -7.85 0.75
N ASP A 404 42.49 -7.49 1.77
CA ASP A 404 41.08 -7.10 1.60
C ASP A 404 41.05 -5.68 1.01
N THR A 405 40.96 -5.56 -0.31
CA THR A 405 40.84 -4.27 -1.01
C THR A 405 39.50 -3.59 -0.75
N ASP A 406 38.49 -4.33 -0.28
CA ASP A 406 37.14 -3.83 -0.08
C ASP A 406 36.98 -3.23 1.32
N ALA A 407 37.84 -3.59 2.28
CA ALA A 407 37.76 -3.11 3.65
C ALA A 407 37.79 -1.58 3.76
N THR A 408 38.65 -0.91 2.98
CA THR A 408 38.74 0.56 2.96
C THR A 408 37.52 1.20 2.30
N VAL A 409 36.97 0.56 1.27
CA VAL A 409 35.76 1.00 0.57
C VAL A 409 34.54 0.89 1.48
N TRP A 410 34.40 -0.24 2.18
CA TRP A 410 33.33 -0.46 3.16
C TRP A 410 33.43 0.49 4.35
N GLN A 411 34.64 0.80 4.84
CA GLN A 411 34.82 1.82 5.88
C GLN A 411 34.32 3.19 5.40
N ALA A 412 34.68 3.60 4.18
CA ALA A 412 34.24 4.87 3.61
C ALA A 412 32.71 4.95 3.43
N ILE A 413 32.08 3.84 3.01
CA ILE A 413 30.61 3.73 2.94
C ILE A 413 30.00 3.85 4.35
N TRP A 414 30.59 3.18 5.35
CA TRP A 414 30.06 3.17 6.72
C TRP A 414 30.20 4.51 7.44
N ASP A 415 31.30 5.25 7.18
CA ASP A 415 31.52 6.58 7.75
C ASP A 415 30.51 7.62 7.23
N GLN A 416 29.88 7.37 6.08
CA GLN A 416 28.85 8.24 5.49
C GLN A 416 27.42 7.92 5.97
N LEU A 417 27.22 6.78 6.63
CA LEU A 417 25.90 6.36 7.08
C LEU A 417 25.44 7.17 8.31
N THR A 418 24.21 7.67 8.25
CA THR A 418 23.53 8.23 9.42
C THR A 418 22.87 7.11 10.24
N ALA A 419 22.76 7.32 11.55
CA ALA A 419 22.15 6.37 12.47
C ALA A 419 20.61 6.31 12.25
N ASN A 420 20.17 5.57 11.22
CA ASN A 420 18.83 4.97 11.01
C ASN A 420 18.53 4.62 9.54
N THR A 421 19.47 4.77 8.62
CA THR A 421 19.20 4.53 7.19
C THR A 421 19.32 3.06 6.78
N LEU A 422 19.84 2.20 7.65
CA LEU A 422 20.07 0.80 7.32
C LEU A 422 18.75 0.01 7.34
N VAL A 423 18.50 -0.71 6.24
CA VAL A 423 17.31 -1.55 6.07
C VAL A 423 17.75 -2.98 5.80
N TYR A 424 17.09 -3.96 6.40
CA TYR A 424 17.20 -5.35 5.98
C TYR A 424 16.00 -5.77 5.13
N ALA A 425 16.22 -6.71 4.22
CA ALA A 425 15.19 -7.29 3.37
C ALA A 425 15.41 -8.81 3.23
N ARG A 426 14.33 -9.57 3.35
CA ARG A 426 14.28 -11.00 3.03
C ARG A 426 14.35 -11.17 1.52
N ARG A 427 15.12 -12.14 1.04
CA ARG A 427 15.16 -12.53 -0.36
C ARG A 427 14.37 -13.81 -0.60
N PRO A 428 13.80 -13.97 -1.81
CA PRO A 428 13.23 -15.25 -2.21
C PRO A 428 14.34 -16.31 -2.22
N VAL A 429 14.09 -17.42 -1.52
CA VAL A 429 14.95 -18.60 -1.56
C VAL A 429 14.91 -19.14 -2.98
N ARG A 430 16.08 -19.27 -3.62
CA ARG A 430 16.14 -19.79 -4.99
C ARG A 430 15.69 -21.23 -5.03
N ILE A 431 14.45 -21.47 -5.44
CA ILE A 431 14.11 -22.69 -6.17
C ILE A 431 14.50 -22.39 -7.61
N ALA A 432 15.31 -23.25 -8.21
CA ALA A 432 16.06 -23.04 -9.45
C ALA A 432 15.21 -22.86 -10.74
N GLU A 433 14.02 -22.25 -10.69
CA GLU A 433 13.08 -22.24 -11.83
C GLU A 433 12.48 -20.87 -12.20
N THR A 434 12.68 -19.80 -11.42
CA THR A 434 12.26 -18.46 -11.85
C THR A 434 13.42 -17.69 -12.47
N SER A 435 13.58 -17.86 -13.78
CA SER A 435 14.43 -17.06 -14.69
C SER A 435 13.99 -15.58 -14.82
N VAL A 436 13.22 -15.06 -13.86
CA VAL A 436 12.78 -13.68 -13.80
C VAL A 436 12.90 -13.23 -12.33
N SER A 437 14.03 -12.64 -11.99
CA SER A 437 14.17 -11.85 -10.77
C SER A 437 14.80 -10.52 -11.18
N GLY A 438 14.11 -9.42 -10.88
CA GLY A 438 14.43 -8.06 -11.33
C GLY A 438 15.82 -7.54 -10.95
N ILE A 439 16.56 -8.25 -10.10
CA ILE A 439 17.96 -7.95 -9.76
C ILE A 439 18.96 -8.42 -10.84
N VAL A 440 18.51 -9.13 -11.89
CA VAL A 440 19.36 -9.51 -13.04
C VAL A 440 19.44 -8.42 -14.12
N LEU A 441 18.57 -7.41 -14.11
CA LEU A 441 18.57 -6.37 -15.14
C LEU A 441 19.70 -5.33 -15.01
N ALA A 442 20.47 -5.36 -13.91
CA ALA A 442 21.67 -4.53 -13.73
C ALA A 442 22.96 -5.17 -14.28
N GLN A 443 22.91 -6.41 -14.76
CA GLN A 443 24.04 -7.05 -15.42
C GLN A 443 23.72 -7.23 -16.89
N GLY A 444 24.21 -6.29 -17.70
CA GLY A 444 23.99 -6.25 -19.15
C GLY A 444 23.98 -7.65 -19.77
N PHE A 445 22.84 -7.99 -20.38
CA PHE A 445 22.71 -9.18 -21.19
C PHE A 445 23.71 -9.07 -22.34
N THR A 446 24.77 -9.87 -22.33
CA THR A 446 25.61 -10.06 -23.50
C THR A 446 24.93 -11.16 -24.33
N PRO A 447 24.35 -10.85 -25.51
CA PRO A 447 23.85 -11.90 -26.38
C PRO A 447 24.98 -12.88 -26.70
N PRO A 448 24.72 -14.20 -26.76
CA PRO A 448 25.74 -15.15 -27.16
C PRO A 448 26.30 -14.73 -28.51
N ALA A 449 27.63 -14.73 -28.62
CA ALA A 449 28.32 -14.29 -29.83
C ALA A 449 27.72 -15.01 -31.05
N PRO A 450 27.39 -14.27 -32.13
CA PRO A 450 26.84 -14.89 -33.32
C PRO A 450 27.86 -15.91 -33.85
N VAL A 451 27.36 -17.12 -34.10
CA VAL A 451 28.13 -18.18 -34.76
C VAL A 451 28.65 -17.62 -36.07
N THR A 452 29.96 -17.42 -36.18
CA THR A 452 30.62 -16.97 -37.41
C THR A 452 30.30 -17.91 -38.56
N PRO A 453 29.63 -17.46 -39.63
CA PRO A 453 29.62 -18.17 -40.90
C PRO A 453 30.99 -18.01 -41.58
N PRO A 454 31.40 -18.94 -42.45
CA PRO A 454 32.72 -18.94 -43.05
C PRO A 454 32.93 -17.72 -43.95
N ILE A 455 34.15 -17.19 -43.87
CA ILE A 455 34.69 -16.06 -44.62
C ILE A 455 34.57 -16.32 -46.13
N ASN A 456 33.94 -15.41 -46.86
CA ASN A 456 34.13 -15.27 -48.30
C ASN A 456 34.59 -13.85 -48.62
N ASP A 457 35.78 -13.78 -49.22
CA ASP A 457 36.46 -12.58 -49.67
C ASP A 457 35.75 -11.92 -50.85
N THR A 458 35.29 -10.68 -50.70
CA THR A 458 35.35 -9.65 -51.77
C THR A 458 34.97 -8.27 -51.22
N PRO A 459 35.75 -7.20 -51.49
CA PRO A 459 35.41 -5.83 -51.06
C PRO A 459 34.71 -5.04 -52.17
N PRO A 460 33.86 -4.06 -51.82
CA PRO A 460 33.82 -2.83 -52.61
C PRO A 460 33.93 -1.56 -51.74
N THR A 461 34.97 -0.80 -52.09
CA THR A 461 35.08 0.65 -52.37
C THR A 461 34.27 1.70 -51.57
N PRO A 462 34.94 2.76 -51.05
CA PRO A 462 34.33 3.84 -50.27
C PRO A 462 34.16 5.15 -51.08
N THR A 463 33.14 5.97 -50.75
CA THR A 463 33.09 7.46 -50.84
C THR A 463 31.70 7.97 -50.37
N PRO A 464 31.49 9.26 -49.98
CA PRO A 464 32.23 10.10 -49.00
C PRO A 464 31.36 11.08 -48.15
N GLY A 465 31.94 11.59 -47.04
CA GLY A 465 31.65 12.89 -46.39
C GLY A 465 30.47 12.89 -45.39
N ASP A 466 30.55 13.40 -44.17
CA ASP A 466 31.46 14.33 -43.45
C ASP A 466 31.69 13.76 -42.02
N GLY A 467 32.79 13.95 -41.28
CA GLY A 467 33.75 15.04 -41.25
C GLY A 467 33.76 15.64 -39.83
N GLY A 468 34.58 15.10 -38.90
CA GLY A 468 34.88 15.74 -37.61
C GLY A 468 35.27 14.82 -36.43
N ASN A 469 36.56 14.45 -36.34
CA ASN A 469 37.28 14.08 -35.10
C ASN A 469 37.10 15.18 -34.01
N ASN A 470 37.24 15.01 -32.70
CA ASN A 470 37.82 14.00 -31.80
C ASN A 470 37.34 14.38 -30.37
N ASP A 471 36.91 13.43 -29.54
CA ASP A 471 37.63 13.08 -28.29
C ASP A 471 36.86 12.02 -27.49
N GLY A 472 37.63 11.09 -26.92
CA GLY A 472 37.15 9.84 -26.35
C GLY A 472 36.15 10.01 -25.21
N GLY A 473 34.96 9.46 -25.42
CA GLY A 473 33.95 9.26 -24.39
C GLY A 473 33.08 8.09 -24.81
N ASN A 474 33.13 7.01 -24.03
CA ASN A 474 32.22 5.89 -24.13
C ASN A 474 30.82 6.41 -23.73
N ASN A 475 30.04 6.95 -24.67
CA ASN A 475 28.63 7.29 -24.43
C ASN A 475 27.81 5.99 -24.37
N VAL A 476 27.81 5.36 -23.20
CA VAL A 476 26.88 4.28 -22.79
C VAL A 476 25.74 4.92 -22.01
N ILE A 477 25.10 5.93 -22.61
CA ILE A 477 23.82 6.48 -22.14
C ILE A 477 22.93 6.38 -23.37
N GLU A 478 22.02 5.41 -23.38
CA GLU A 478 20.92 5.40 -24.36
C GLU A 478 20.12 6.69 -24.13
N ASP A 479 19.87 7.45 -25.18
CA ASP A 479 19.12 8.71 -25.13
C ASP A 479 17.71 8.45 -24.58
N GLU A 480 17.20 9.34 -23.72
CA GLU A 480 15.87 9.18 -23.07
C GLU A 480 14.76 9.01 -24.12
N ASP A 481 14.91 9.69 -25.25
CA ASP A 481 14.00 9.62 -26.38
C ASP A 481 14.00 8.23 -27.04
N THR A 482 15.16 7.56 -27.14
CA THR A 482 15.23 6.17 -27.62
C THR A 482 14.61 5.17 -26.66
N VAL A 483 14.72 5.39 -25.34
CA VAL A 483 14.07 4.54 -24.34
C VAL A 483 12.55 4.72 -24.38
N PHE A 484 12.08 5.96 -24.50
CA PHE A 484 10.67 6.28 -24.61
C PHE A 484 10.04 5.65 -25.86
N LEU A 485 10.65 5.79 -27.04
CA LEU A 485 10.14 5.23 -28.30
C LEU A 485 10.09 3.70 -28.33
N ARG A 486 10.93 3.03 -27.52
CA ARG A 486 10.88 1.57 -27.32
C ARG A 486 9.63 1.14 -26.53
N MET A 487 9.20 1.97 -25.58
CA MET A 487 8.02 1.71 -24.74
C MET A 487 6.71 2.21 -25.37
N MET A 488 6.75 3.36 -26.04
CA MET A 488 5.59 4.03 -26.61
C MET A 488 5.95 4.59 -27.99
N ASN A 489 5.32 4.04 -29.03
CA ASN A 489 5.46 4.48 -30.41
C ASN A 489 4.09 4.43 -31.11
N PHE A 490 4.02 4.97 -32.33
CA PHE A 490 2.77 4.98 -33.10
C PHE A 490 2.16 3.59 -33.31
N LYS A 491 2.97 2.53 -33.49
CA LYS A 491 2.45 1.16 -33.61
C LYS A 491 1.72 0.72 -32.35
N HIS A 492 2.29 0.98 -31.17
CA HIS A 492 1.64 0.68 -29.90
C HIS A 492 0.39 1.54 -29.66
N LEU A 493 0.39 2.80 -30.09
CA LEU A 493 -0.80 3.67 -30.01
C LEU A 493 -1.93 3.16 -30.92
N ALA A 494 -1.62 2.64 -32.11
CA ALA A 494 -2.59 2.06 -33.02
C ALA A 494 -3.14 0.71 -32.52
N GLU A 495 -2.36 -0.08 -31.78
CA GLU A 495 -2.89 -1.28 -31.09
C GLU A 495 -3.98 -0.93 -30.07
N MET A 496 -3.80 0.19 -29.36
CA MET A 496 -4.75 0.66 -28.34
C MET A 496 -5.96 1.40 -28.94
N ARG A 497 -5.78 2.07 -30.08
CA ARG A 497 -6.81 2.86 -30.77
C ARG A 497 -6.69 2.67 -32.29
N PRO A 498 -7.25 1.58 -32.84
CA PRO A 498 -7.03 1.22 -34.23
C PRO A 498 -7.63 2.27 -35.18
N PRO A 499 -6.93 2.63 -36.27
CA PRO A 499 -7.52 3.43 -37.34
C PRO A 499 -8.77 2.74 -37.90
N SER A 500 -9.87 3.49 -38.06
CA SER A 500 -11.18 2.92 -38.39
C SER A 500 -11.63 3.14 -39.83
N SER A 501 -10.87 3.89 -40.63
CA SER A 501 -11.16 4.19 -42.04
C SER A 501 -9.90 4.06 -42.88
N SER A 502 -10.05 3.80 -44.18
CA SER A 502 -8.91 3.70 -45.10
C SER A 502 -8.08 5.00 -45.16
N GLU A 503 -8.73 6.15 -44.93
CA GLU A 503 -8.05 7.43 -44.86
C GLU A 503 -7.28 7.60 -43.54
N SER A 504 -7.82 7.11 -42.41
CA SER A 504 -7.10 7.03 -41.14
C SER A 504 -5.90 6.10 -41.21
N ASP A 505 -6.01 4.96 -41.91
CA ASP A 505 -4.89 4.04 -42.16
C ASP A 505 -3.77 4.75 -42.92
N THR A 506 -4.11 5.47 -44.00
CA THR A 506 -3.11 6.22 -44.76
C THR A 506 -2.47 7.34 -43.94
N ALA A 507 -3.24 8.00 -43.06
CA ALA A 507 -2.70 9.05 -42.20
C ALA A 507 -1.77 8.49 -41.12
N PHE A 508 -2.09 7.31 -40.60
CA PHE A 508 -1.27 6.58 -39.64
C PHE A 508 0.08 6.15 -40.24
N GLU A 509 0.08 5.55 -41.44
CA GLU A 509 1.32 5.15 -42.11
C GLU A 509 2.23 6.37 -42.38
N GLN A 510 1.63 7.50 -42.79
CA GLN A 510 2.38 8.74 -42.99
C GLN A 510 2.94 9.34 -41.69
N LEU A 511 2.24 9.22 -40.57
CA LEU A 511 2.75 9.60 -39.25
C LEU A 511 3.92 8.72 -38.82
N LEU A 512 3.83 7.41 -39.08
CA LEU A 512 4.88 6.46 -38.75
C LEU A 512 6.15 6.72 -39.58
N ASP A 513 6.00 6.97 -40.89
CA ASP A 513 7.12 7.20 -41.80
C ASP A 513 7.82 8.54 -41.54
N ASN A 514 7.05 9.62 -41.30
CA ASN A 514 7.60 10.96 -41.17
C ASN A 514 8.04 11.30 -39.74
N PHE A 515 7.37 10.76 -38.72
CA PHE A 515 7.55 11.18 -37.32
C PHE A 515 7.73 10.01 -36.34
N GLY A 516 7.87 8.77 -36.81
CA GLY A 516 8.00 7.59 -35.95
C GLY A 516 9.22 7.57 -35.04
N ASN A 517 10.26 8.33 -35.39
CA ASN A 517 11.49 8.47 -34.59
C ASN A 517 11.53 9.77 -33.76
N ASP A 518 10.46 10.57 -33.77
CA ASP A 518 10.37 11.81 -32.98
C ASP A 518 9.61 11.56 -31.68
N ALA A 519 10.34 11.48 -30.56
CA ALA A 519 9.78 11.20 -29.24
C ALA A 519 8.83 12.30 -28.75
N ARG A 520 9.03 13.56 -29.15
CA ARG A 520 8.16 14.68 -28.77
C ARG A 520 6.79 14.53 -29.41
N ILE A 521 6.76 14.25 -30.71
CA ILE A 521 5.51 14.13 -31.48
C ILE A 521 4.70 12.91 -31.03
N VAL A 522 5.36 11.78 -30.76
CA VAL A 522 4.71 10.56 -30.24
C VAL A 522 4.10 10.83 -28.86
N ARG A 523 4.82 11.53 -27.97
CA ARG A 523 4.34 11.87 -26.63
C ARG A 523 3.13 12.81 -26.69
N GLN A 524 3.18 13.84 -27.53
CA GLN A 524 2.08 14.77 -27.72
C GLN A 524 0.85 14.09 -28.33
N SER A 525 1.05 13.22 -29.32
CA SER A 525 -0.02 12.41 -29.92
C SER A 525 -0.68 11.50 -28.88
N ALA A 526 0.11 10.82 -28.05
CA ALA A 526 -0.40 9.97 -26.97
C ALA A 526 -1.27 10.76 -25.97
N ALA A 527 -0.83 11.96 -25.57
CA ALA A 527 -1.57 12.83 -24.66
C ALA A 527 -2.92 13.27 -25.24
N ILE A 528 -2.98 13.60 -26.53
CA ILE A 528 -4.22 13.95 -27.24
C ILE A 528 -5.15 12.73 -27.30
N LEU A 529 -4.63 11.55 -27.65
CA LEU A 529 -5.44 10.33 -27.74
C LEU A 529 -6.07 9.91 -26.39
N LEU A 530 -5.42 10.22 -25.26
CA LEU A 530 -5.98 9.97 -23.93
C LEU A 530 -7.11 10.93 -23.55
N LYS A 531 -7.11 12.16 -24.10
CA LYS A 531 -8.10 13.19 -23.78
C LYS A 531 -9.31 13.18 -24.72
N VAL A 532 -9.13 12.72 -25.96
CA VAL A 532 -10.22 12.67 -26.96
C VAL A 532 -11.02 11.38 -26.85
N GLU A 533 -12.34 11.49 -26.72
CA GLU A 533 -13.25 10.34 -26.63
C GLU A 533 -13.18 9.43 -27.86
N ARG A 534 -13.40 8.12 -27.64
CA ARG A 534 -13.35 7.08 -28.69
C ARG A 534 -14.34 7.27 -29.85
N TYR A 535 -15.33 8.14 -29.68
CA TYR A 535 -16.30 8.43 -30.74
C TYR A 535 -15.65 9.15 -31.94
N TYR A 536 -14.54 9.86 -31.71
CA TYR A 536 -13.82 10.61 -32.74
C TYR A 536 -12.69 9.81 -33.42
N ASP A 537 -12.59 8.49 -33.18
CA ASP A 537 -11.61 7.59 -33.81
C ASP A 537 -11.54 7.67 -35.34
N PRO A 538 -12.66 7.87 -36.08
CA PRO A 538 -12.62 7.96 -37.54
C PRO A 538 -11.86 9.15 -38.10
N VAL A 539 -11.69 10.21 -37.30
CA VAL A 539 -11.11 11.49 -37.73
C VAL A 539 -9.80 11.84 -37.04
N ILE A 540 -9.50 11.22 -35.90
CA ILE A 540 -8.40 11.62 -35.01
C ILE A 540 -7.02 11.41 -35.63
N TRP A 541 -6.80 10.34 -36.39
CA TRP A 541 -5.50 10.03 -36.99
C TRP A 541 -5.11 11.01 -38.10
N GLN A 542 -6.09 11.47 -38.90
CA GLN A 542 -5.85 12.50 -39.92
C GLN A 542 -5.57 13.86 -39.25
N THR A 543 -6.28 14.18 -38.16
CA THR A 543 -6.05 15.40 -37.39
C THR A 543 -4.68 15.41 -36.72
N LEU A 544 -4.23 14.29 -36.13
CA LEU A 544 -2.89 14.18 -35.54
C LEU A 544 -1.78 14.34 -36.58
N ARG A 545 -1.96 13.79 -37.78
CA ARG A 545 -1.01 13.94 -38.89
C ARG A 545 -0.85 15.41 -39.29
N LEU A 546 -1.96 16.10 -39.53
CA LEU A 546 -1.95 17.49 -39.95
C LEU A 546 -1.41 18.41 -38.84
N ALA A 547 -1.77 18.15 -37.59
CA ALA A 547 -1.26 18.88 -36.44
C ALA A 547 0.25 18.64 -36.22
N ALA A 548 0.78 17.45 -36.54
CA ALA A 548 2.22 17.19 -36.51
C ALA A 548 2.96 17.94 -37.63
N GLU A 549 2.39 17.99 -38.85
CA GLU A 549 2.96 18.72 -39.99
C GLU A 549 3.02 20.24 -39.76
N THR A 550 2.12 20.80 -38.94
CA THR A 550 2.08 22.23 -38.61
C THR A 550 2.71 22.61 -37.27
N ASP A 551 3.33 21.65 -36.56
CA ASP A 551 3.78 21.78 -35.15
C ASP A 551 2.68 22.30 -34.18
N GLY A 552 1.42 22.00 -34.50
CA GLY A 552 0.24 22.45 -33.76
C GLY A 552 -0.21 21.53 -32.62
N LEU A 553 0.42 20.37 -32.43
CA LEU A 553 0.02 19.37 -31.41
C LEU A 553 0.05 19.94 -29.98
N GLN A 554 1.03 20.79 -29.66
CA GLN A 554 1.14 21.42 -28.34
C GLN A 554 -0.05 22.35 -28.06
N ALA A 555 -0.45 23.15 -29.06
CA ALA A 555 -1.58 24.06 -28.94
C ALA A 555 -2.90 23.30 -28.72
N VAL A 556 -3.06 22.11 -29.34
CA VAL A 556 -4.23 21.25 -29.13
C VAL A 556 -4.27 20.70 -27.71
N ILE A 557 -3.12 20.31 -27.15
CA ILE A 557 -3.04 19.83 -25.76
C ILE A 557 -3.45 20.94 -24.78
N GLU A 558 -2.96 22.17 -24.99
CA GLU A 558 -3.28 23.33 -24.17
C GLU A 558 -4.78 23.68 -24.25
N ALA A 559 -5.37 23.65 -25.45
CA ALA A 559 -6.80 23.85 -25.63
C ALA A 559 -7.67 22.80 -24.90
N PHE A 560 -7.13 21.60 -24.63
CA PHE A 560 -7.79 20.55 -23.85
C PHE A 560 -7.46 20.55 -22.35
N GLN A 561 -6.67 21.50 -21.85
CA GLN A 561 -6.45 21.67 -20.40
C GLN A 561 -7.60 22.45 -19.75
N ASP A 562 -8.14 23.44 -20.45
CA ASP A 562 -9.18 24.35 -19.94
C ASP A 562 -10.62 23.92 -20.30
N LEU A 563 -10.79 22.70 -20.81
CA LEU A 563 -12.08 22.21 -21.30
C LEU A 563 -12.97 21.74 -20.14
N GLU A 564 -14.16 22.33 -19.99
CA GLU A 564 -15.22 21.79 -19.12
C GLU A 564 -15.68 20.42 -19.65
N PRO A 565 -16.06 19.46 -18.76
CA PRO A 565 -16.38 18.09 -19.16
C PRO A 565 -17.75 18.01 -19.86
N ASP A 566 -17.78 18.33 -21.15
CA ASP A 566 -18.89 18.05 -22.06
C ASP A 566 -18.40 17.31 -23.30
N ILE A 567 -19.08 16.23 -23.66
CA ILE A 567 -18.67 15.29 -24.72
C ILE A 567 -18.71 15.96 -26.11
N THR A 568 -19.44 17.07 -26.27
CA THR A 568 -19.46 17.86 -27.52
C THR A 568 -18.41 18.97 -27.56
N ALA A 569 -17.79 19.29 -26.41
CA ALA A 569 -16.78 20.34 -26.32
C ALA A 569 -15.50 19.96 -27.06
N THR A 570 -15.07 18.69 -26.99
CA THR A 570 -13.87 18.19 -27.69
C THR A 570 -13.95 18.45 -29.19
N GLY A 571 -15.06 18.08 -29.83
CA GLY A 571 -15.26 18.30 -31.26
C GLY A 571 -15.33 19.78 -31.65
N ARG A 572 -16.01 20.61 -30.84
CA ARG A 572 -16.10 22.07 -31.10
C ARG A 572 -14.75 22.76 -31.00
N THR A 573 -13.91 22.35 -30.04
CA THR A 573 -12.57 22.92 -29.87
C THR A 573 -11.67 22.60 -31.07
N ILE A 574 -11.69 21.36 -31.57
CA ILE A 574 -10.94 21.00 -32.79
C ILE A 574 -11.44 21.75 -34.02
N VAL A 575 -12.77 21.94 -34.16
CA VAL A 575 -13.36 22.73 -35.25
C VAL A 575 -12.95 24.20 -35.17
N ASN A 576 -12.93 24.80 -33.97
CA ASN A 576 -12.46 26.18 -33.79
C ASN A 576 -10.97 26.36 -34.13
N MET A 577 -10.18 25.30 -33.97
CA MET A 577 -8.75 25.26 -34.32
C MET A 577 -8.49 24.81 -35.75
N ALA A 578 -9.52 24.59 -36.58
CA ALA A 578 -9.37 24.04 -37.91
C ALA A 578 -8.49 24.89 -38.83
N ASP A 579 -8.59 26.21 -38.74
CA ASP A 579 -7.76 27.14 -39.54
C ASP A 579 -6.28 27.09 -39.11
N ASP A 580 -6.03 27.03 -37.80
CA ASP A 580 -4.67 26.99 -37.23
C ASP A 580 -3.98 25.65 -37.53
N LEU A 581 -4.73 24.54 -37.51
CA LEU A 581 -4.25 23.21 -37.86
C LEU A 581 -4.30 22.91 -39.36
N ARG A 582 -4.76 23.87 -40.18
CA ARG A 582 -4.94 23.74 -41.64
C ARG A 582 -5.77 22.50 -42.03
N LEU A 583 -6.82 22.20 -41.28
CA LEU A 583 -7.67 21.06 -41.56
C LEU A 583 -8.43 21.26 -42.90
N PRO A 584 -8.45 20.26 -43.80
CA PRO A 584 -9.29 20.29 -44.97
C PRO A 584 -10.76 20.44 -44.59
N ARG A 585 -11.51 21.23 -45.37
CA ARG A 585 -12.93 21.48 -45.11
C ARG A 585 -13.76 20.20 -44.92
N ALA A 586 -13.45 19.15 -45.68
CA ALA A 586 -14.12 17.85 -45.54
C ALA A 586 -13.92 17.23 -44.15
N LEU A 587 -12.71 17.32 -43.58
CA LEU A 587 -12.40 16.79 -42.26
C LEU A 587 -13.06 17.61 -41.15
N THR A 588 -13.14 18.94 -41.31
CA THR A 588 -13.84 19.82 -40.37
C THR A 588 -15.35 19.52 -40.34
N GLU A 589 -15.97 19.32 -41.51
CA GLU A 589 -17.38 18.92 -41.62
C GLU A 589 -17.64 17.53 -40.98
N GLU A 590 -16.69 16.59 -41.04
CA GLU A 590 -16.76 15.31 -40.34
C GLU A 590 -16.71 15.45 -38.80
N TRP A 591 -15.83 16.31 -38.29
CA TRP A 591 -15.79 16.63 -36.85
C TRP A 591 -17.10 17.27 -36.36
N GLU A 592 -17.67 18.20 -37.13
CA GLU A 592 -18.96 18.84 -36.83
C GLU A 592 -20.11 17.83 -36.84
N THR A 593 -20.20 16.99 -37.87
CA THR A 593 -21.28 15.97 -37.97
C THR A 593 -21.19 14.94 -36.85
N LEU A 594 -19.99 14.55 -36.44
CA LEU A 594 -19.77 13.68 -35.28
C LEU A 594 -20.23 14.37 -33.98
N ALA A 595 -19.85 15.63 -33.75
CA ALA A 595 -20.27 16.39 -32.57
C ALA A 595 -21.81 16.60 -32.52
N GLU A 596 -22.45 16.90 -33.66
CA GLU A 596 -23.91 17.04 -33.74
C GLU A 596 -24.65 15.72 -33.48
N ARG A 597 -24.12 14.60 -33.99
CA ARG A 597 -24.73 13.28 -33.79
C ARG A 597 -24.68 12.83 -32.33
N ILE A 598 -23.68 13.27 -31.56
CA ILE A 598 -23.65 13.11 -30.11
C ILE A 598 -24.70 14.01 -29.45
N GLY A 599 -24.76 15.28 -29.86
CA GLY A 599 -25.71 16.26 -29.33
C GLY A 599 -27.19 15.88 -29.50
N ARG A 600 -27.56 15.18 -30.59
CA ARG A 600 -28.93 14.69 -30.85
C ARG A 600 -29.29 13.36 -30.16
N ARG A 601 -28.33 12.70 -29.50
CA ARG A 601 -28.56 11.46 -28.71
C ARG A 601 -28.82 11.75 -27.22
N ARG A 602 -28.71 13.01 -26.80
CA ARG A 602 -29.41 13.58 -25.62
C ARG A 602 -30.82 13.99 -26.06
#